data_AF-A0A5C5T722-F1
#
_entry.id   AF-A0A5C5T722-F1
#
_cell.length_a   1.000
_cell.length_b   1.000
_cell.length_c   1.000
_cell.angle_alpha   90.00
_cell.angle_beta   90.00
_cell.angle_gamma   90.00
#
_symmetry.space_group_name_H-M   'P 1'
#
loop_
_entity.id
_entity.type
_entity.pdbx_description
1 polymer ?
#
loop_
_entity_poly.entity_id
_entity_poly.type
_entity_poly.pdbx_seq_one_letter_code
_entity_poly.pdbx_strand_id
1 'polypeptide(L)'
;MADDTIVRAHIRRALAAQATEQDVLRRLTKAFRLLQAERCAPGGARDEDLTAAEYYFFARQAVASNAVSLKQMLLMVAENDTLQHASQRIGPGGTPLASCDDAPSQDSIGWGVAGAMLGETDRQIYLPGSTPPPFKPAFMGARL
;
A
#
# COMPACT_ATOMS: atom_id res chain seq x y z
N MET A 1 14.16 3.73 -12.13
CA MET A 1 13.47 2.53 -12.61
C MET A 1 13.67 1.47 -11.55
N ALA A 2 12.60 0.87 -11.05
CA ALA A 2 12.68 -0.18 -10.04
C ALA A 2 13.12 -1.53 -10.67
N ASP A 3 14.03 -2.25 -10.02
CA ASP A 3 14.41 -3.62 -10.39
C ASP A 3 13.44 -4.61 -9.74
N ASP A 4 12.66 -5.30 -10.56
CA ASP A 4 11.70 -6.33 -10.16
C ASP A 4 12.25 -7.38 -9.19
N THR A 5 13.53 -7.75 -9.33
CA THR A 5 14.19 -8.74 -8.48
C THR A 5 14.40 -8.18 -7.08
N ILE A 6 14.86 -6.93 -7.00
CA ILE A 6 15.13 -6.22 -5.74
C ILE A 6 13.80 -5.91 -5.03
N VAL A 7 12.79 -5.42 -5.76
CA VAL A 7 11.44 -5.19 -5.22
C VAL A 7 10.87 -6.46 -4.60
N ARG A 8 10.95 -7.60 -5.31
CA ARG A 8 10.52 -8.91 -4.77
C ARG A 8 11.33 -9.33 -3.55
N ALA A 9 12.61 -9.00 -3.48
CA ALA A 9 13.44 -9.26 -2.31
C ALA A 9 12.97 -8.45 -1.10
N HIS A 10 12.70 -7.15 -1.25
CA HIS A 10 12.08 -6.33 -0.20
C HIS A 10 10.74 -6.89 0.24
N ILE A 11 9.91 -7.33 -0.71
CA ILE A 11 8.58 -7.90 -0.42
C ILE A 11 8.70 -9.17 0.43
N ARG A 12 9.54 -10.11 0.00
CA ARG A 12 9.75 -11.38 0.71
C ARG A 12 10.34 -11.14 2.10
N ARG A 13 11.32 -10.25 2.21
CA ARG A 13 11.96 -9.90 3.48
C ARG A 13 10.95 -9.29 4.46
N ALA A 14 10.11 -8.36 3.99
CA ALA A 14 9.10 -7.73 4.83
C ALA A 14 8.07 -8.75 5.37
N LEU A 15 7.63 -9.71 4.54
CA LEU A 15 6.74 -10.80 4.99
C LEU A 15 7.43 -11.78 5.93
N ALA A 16 8.70 -12.12 5.67
CA ALA A 16 9.49 -13.03 6.50
C ALA A 16 9.71 -12.45 7.90
N ALA A 17 9.93 -11.14 8.01
CA ALA A 17 10.04 -10.45 9.29
C ALA A 17 8.77 -10.57 10.15
N GLN A 18 7.62 -10.85 9.53
CA GLN A 18 6.33 -11.03 10.18
C GLN A 18 5.87 -12.50 10.18
N ALA A 19 6.79 -13.46 10.06
CA ALA A 19 6.44 -14.88 9.95
C ALA A 19 5.69 -15.47 11.16
N THR A 20 5.86 -14.86 12.34
CA THR A 20 5.17 -15.27 13.57
C THR A 20 3.75 -14.71 13.69
N GLU A 21 3.36 -13.76 12.85
CA GLU A 21 2.00 -13.23 12.81
C GLU A 21 1.07 -14.20 12.07
N GLN A 22 0.11 -14.76 12.81
CA GLN A 22 -0.83 -15.75 12.28
C GLN A 22 -2.00 -15.10 11.52
N ASP A 23 -2.38 -13.88 11.91
CA ASP A 23 -3.42 -13.12 11.20
C ASP A 23 -2.82 -12.51 9.92
N VAL A 24 -3.24 -13.01 8.77
CA VAL A 24 -2.71 -12.59 7.48
C VAL A 24 -2.93 -11.10 7.21
N LEU A 25 -4.08 -10.54 7.61
CA LEU A 25 -4.36 -9.12 7.39
C LEU A 25 -3.46 -8.24 8.26
N ARG A 26 -3.28 -8.61 9.54
CA ARG A 26 -2.31 -7.93 10.42
C ARG A 26 -0.88 -8.08 9.92
N ARG A 27 -0.53 -9.25 9.37
CA ARG A 27 0.80 -9.51 8.80
C ARG A 27 1.09 -8.57 7.63
N LEU A 28 0.12 -8.34 6.75
CA LEU A 28 0.23 -7.38 5.65
C LEU A 28 0.42 -5.95 6.16
N THR A 29 -0.36 -5.52 7.14
CA THR A 29 -0.22 -4.18 7.75
C THR A 29 1.15 -3.99 8.40
N LYS A 30 1.66 -5.00 9.12
CA LYS A 30 3.00 -4.93 9.73
C LYS A 30 4.11 -4.90 8.68
N ALA A 31 4.00 -5.69 7.62
CA ALA A 31 4.96 -5.68 6.50
C ALA A 31 4.99 -4.30 5.80
N PHE A 32 3.82 -3.71 5.56
CA PHE A 32 3.70 -2.33 5.04
C PHE A 32 4.41 -1.32 5.96
N ARG A 33 4.10 -1.32 7.27
CA ARG A 33 4.71 -0.38 8.23
C ARG A 33 6.22 -0.53 8.34
N LEU A 34 6.75 -1.74 8.19
CA LEU A 34 8.19 -1.97 8.15
C LEU A 34 8.84 -1.25 6.97
N LEU A 35 8.30 -1.43 5.76
CA LEU A 35 8.84 -0.79 4.56
C LEU A 35 8.68 0.73 4.59
N GLN A 36 7.55 1.22 5.09
CA GLN A 36 7.33 2.64 5.30
C GLN A 36 8.38 3.25 6.26
N ALA A 37 8.67 2.56 7.37
CA ALA A 37 9.69 3.02 8.32
C ALA A 37 11.09 3.07 7.67
N GLU A 38 11.41 2.12 6.79
CA GLU A 38 12.67 2.10 6.04
C GLU A 38 12.73 3.21 4.98
N ARG A 39 11.65 3.46 4.23
CA ARG A 39 11.58 4.57 3.27
C ARG A 39 11.80 5.91 3.97
N CYS A 40 11.28 6.04 5.18
CA CYS A 40 11.42 7.26 5.96
C CYS A 40 12.75 7.38 6.73
N ALA A 41 13.62 6.37 6.66
CA ALA A 41 14.99 6.48 7.15
C ALA A 41 15.87 7.32 6.20
N PRO A 42 16.96 7.93 6.69
CA PRO A 42 17.88 8.70 5.84
C PRO A 42 18.37 7.87 4.64
N GLY A 43 18.13 8.38 3.42
CA GLY A 43 18.49 7.70 2.17
C GLY A 43 17.42 6.78 1.58
N GLY A 44 16.43 6.35 2.37
CA GLY A 44 15.36 5.45 1.91
C GLY A 44 14.33 6.11 1.00
N ALA A 45 14.11 7.43 1.12
CA ALA A 45 13.12 8.14 0.31
C ALA A 45 13.43 8.12 -1.20
N ARG A 46 14.74 8.03 -1.54
CA ARG A 46 15.24 7.96 -2.92
C ARG A 46 15.39 6.54 -3.44
N ASP A 47 15.13 5.53 -2.62
CA ASP A 47 15.18 4.12 -3.01
C ASP A 47 13.86 3.75 -3.70
N GLU A 48 13.92 3.65 -5.03
CA GLU A 48 12.76 3.38 -5.87
C GLU A 48 12.28 1.93 -5.72
N ASP A 49 13.18 0.98 -5.45
CA ASP A 49 12.84 -0.42 -5.21
C ASP A 49 12.07 -0.58 -3.90
N LEU A 50 12.53 0.14 -2.87
CA LEU A 50 11.86 0.22 -1.57
C LEU A 50 10.49 0.89 -1.69
N THR A 51 10.41 1.97 -2.47
CA THR A 51 9.16 2.69 -2.75
C THR A 51 8.14 1.79 -3.46
N ALA A 52 8.56 1.07 -4.49
CA ALA A 52 7.71 0.13 -5.20
C ALA A 52 7.21 -1.01 -4.29
N ALA A 53 8.08 -1.56 -3.44
CA ALA A 53 7.72 -2.58 -2.46
C ALA A 53 6.72 -2.07 -1.40
N GLU A 54 6.89 -0.84 -0.91
CA GLU A 54 5.94 -0.21 0.00
C GLU A 54 4.58 0.00 -0.67
N TYR A 55 4.57 0.52 -1.90
CA TYR A 55 3.35 0.76 -2.68
C TYR A 55 2.55 -0.51 -2.92
N TYR A 56 3.24 -1.60 -3.25
CA TYR A 56 2.65 -2.92 -3.33
C TYR A 56 1.92 -3.31 -2.04
N PHE A 57 2.56 -3.15 -0.88
CA PHE A 57 1.93 -3.51 0.39
C PHE A 57 0.85 -2.53 0.84
N PHE A 58 1.00 -1.24 0.58
CA PHE A 58 -0.03 -0.24 0.85
C PHE A 58 -1.34 -0.59 0.14
N ALA A 59 -1.26 -0.84 -1.17
CA ALA A 59 -2.41 -1.20 -1.98
C ALA A 59 -3.00 -2.55 -1.56
N ARG A 60 -2.14 -3.56 -1.37
CA ARG A 60 -2.56 -4.90 -0.95
C ARG A 60 -3.28 -4.88 0.39
N GLN A 61 -2.70 -4.25 1.41
CA GLN A 61 -3.29 -4.24 2.77
C GLN A 61 -4.59 -3.43 2.82
N ALA A 62 -4.67 -2.32 2.08
CA ALA A 62 -5.86 -1.48 2.07
C ALA A 62 -7.06 -2.15 1.38
N VAL A 63 -6.83 -2.91 0.31
CA VAL A 63 -7.88 -3.73 -0.32
C VAL A 63 -8.19 -4.97 0.51
N ALA A 64 -7.17 -5.69 1.00
CA ALA A 64 -7.35 -6.92 1.79
C ALA A 64 -8.11 -6.69 3.10
N SER A 65 -7.87 -5.56 3.77
CA SER A 65 -8.57 -5.16 5.00
C SER A 65 -9.93 -4.51 4.75
N ASN A 66 -10.37 -4.46 3.49
CA ASN A 66 -11.64 -3.83 3.08
C ASN A 66 -11.71 -2.33 3.42
N ALA A 67 -10.57 -1.64 3.53
CA ALA A 67 -10.49 -0.20 3.76
C ALA A 67 -10.89 0.59 2.50
N VAL A 68 -10.58 0.05 1.32
CA VAL A 68 -11.04 0.53 0.01
C VAL A 68 -11.34 -0.64 -0.92
N SER A 69 -12.18 -0.43 -1.93
CA SER A 69 -12.39 -1.45 -2.97
C SER A 69 -11.22 -1.50 -3.95
N LEU A 70 -11.08 -2.62 -4.68
CA LEU A 70 -10.11 -2.73 -5.78
C LEU A 70 -10.24 -1.55 -6.75
N LYS A 71 -11.45 -1.22 -7.19
CA LYS A 71 -11.69 -0.11 -8.13
C LYS A 71 -11.22 1.24 -7.56
N GLN A 72 -11.46 1.48 -6.28
CA GLN A 72 -11.03 2.70 -5.61
C GLN A 72 -9.51 2.77 -5.50
N MET A 73 -8.86 1.66 -5.14
CA MET A 73 -7.40 1.58 -5.08
C MET A 73 -6.78 1.76 -6.46
N LEU A 74 -7.32 1.16 -7.52
CA LEU A 74 -6.81 1.36 -8.88
C LEU A 74 -6.93 2.82 -9.34
N LEU A 75 -8.02 3.51 -8.98
CA LEU A 75 -8.16 4.94 -9.23
C LEU A 75 -7.12 5.76 -8.46
N MET A 76 -6.90 5.46 -7.17
CA MET A 76 -5.89 6.16 -6.37
C MET A 76 -4.47 5.89 -6.88
N VAL A 77 -4.20 4.66 -7.34
CA VAL A 77 -2.91 4.27 -7.90
C VAL A 77 -2.63 4.95 -9.25
N ALA A 78 -3.67 5.16 -10.06
CA ALA A 78 -3.57 5.86 -11.34
C ALA A 78 -3.41 7.39 -11.17
N GLU A 79 -4.07 7.99 -10.18
CA GLU A 79 -3.98 9.43 -9.89
C GLU A 79 -2.91 9.69 -8.82
N ASN A 80 -1.65 9.76 -9.27
CA ASN A 80 -0.43 9.86 -8.46
C ASN A 80 -0.52 10.76 -7.19
N ASP A 81 -1.11 11.95 -7.31
CA ASP A 81 -1.30 12.90 -6.19
C ASP A 81 -2.22 12.35 -5.07
N THR A 82 -3.16 11.48 -5.41
CA THR A 82 -4.15 10.96 -4.46
C THR A 82 -3.59 9.87 -3.55
N LEU A 83 -2.52 9.16 -3.94
CA LEU A 83 -1.85 8.16 -3.10
C LEU A 83 -1.15 8.78 -1.89
N GLN A 84 -0.48 9.91 -2.06
CA GLN A 84 0.14 10.65 -0.95
C GLN A 84 -0.93 11.15 0.04
N HIS A 85 -2.09 11.58 -0.45
CA HIS A 85 -3.21 11.99 0.41
C HIS A 85 -4.00 10.82 1.02
N ALA A 86 -4.09 9.68 0.32
CA ALA A 86 -4.78 8.50 0.78
C ALA A 86 -3.97 7.76 1.84
N SER A 87 -2.64 7.69 1.73
CA SER A 87 -1.78 7.14 2.79
C SER A 87 -1.95 7.92 4.10
N GLN A 88 -2.07 9.25 4.03
CA GLN A 88 -2.40 10.11 5.18
C GLN A 88 -3.80 9.87 5.79
N ARG A 89 -4.67 9.04 5.21
CA ARG A 89 -6.03 8.82 5.74
C ARG A 89 -6.43 7.37 5.93
N ILE A 90 -5.73 6.43 5.31
CA ILE A 90 -6.02 4.98 5.37
C ILE A 90 -5.21 4.30 6.51
N GLY A 91 -4.56 5.07 7.39
CA GLY A 91 -3.98 4.56 8.63
C GLY A 91 -5.04 3.91 9.53
N PRO A 92 -4.76 2.75 10.16
CA PRO A 92 -5.66 2.19 11.17
C PRO A 92 -5.84 3.20 12.31
N GLY A 93 -7.06 3.67 12.54
CA GLY A 93 -7.37 4.63 13.60
C GLY A 93 -7.31 6.12 13.22
N GLY A 94 -7.30 6.46 11.93
CA GLY A 94 -7.39 7.87 11.49
C GLY A 94 -6.14 8.71 11.75
N THR A 95 -5.01 8.06 12.06
CA THR A 95 -3.71 8.73 12.17
C THR A 95 -3.11 8.90 10.79
N PRO A 96 -2.71 10.12 10.40
CA PRO A 96 -2.01 10.33 9.14
C PRO A 96 -0.72 9.54 9.10
N LEU A 97 -0.55 8.69 8.08
CA LEU A 97 0.74 8.10 7.80
C LEU A 97 1.68 9.21 7.32
N ALA A 98 2.89 9.26 7.87
CA ALA A 98 3.91 10.20 7.42
C ALA A 98 4.25 9.89 5.95
N SER A 99 3.98 10.85 5.06
CA SER A 99 4.41 10.76 3.66
C SER A 99 5.86 11.20 3.62
N CYS A 100 6.74 10.32 3.15
CA CYS A 100 8.09 10.71 2.78
C CYS A 100 8.01 11.37 1.39
N ASP A 101 8.58 12.56 1.22
CA ASP A 101 8.15 13.60 0.25
C ASP A 101 8.33 13.32 -1.26
N ASP A 102 8.72 12.13 -1.68
CA ASP A 102 8.97 11.85 -3.11
C ASP A 102 7.76 11.21 -3.81
N ALA A 103 7.34 11.79 -4.93
CA ALA A 103 6.31 11.22 -5.80
C ALA A 103 6.79 9.89 -6.42
N PRO A 104 5.96 8.85 -6.45
CA PRO A 104 6.32 7.53 -6.99
C PRO A 104 6.53 7.58 -8.52
N SER A 105 7.41 6.69 -9.00
CA SER A 105 7.63 6.46 -10.43
C SER A 105 6.50 5.61 -11.06
N GLN A 106 6.45 5.56 -12.40
CA GLN A 106 5.51 4.70 -13.12
C GLN A 106 5.68 3.20 -12.77
N ASP A 107 6.90 2.76 -12.47
CA ASP A 107 7.14 1.36 -12.06
C ASP A 107 6.55 1.07 -10.67
N SER A 108 6.66 2.03 -9.74
CA SER A 108 6.04 1.94 -8.42
C SER A 108 4.51 1.87 -8.49
N ILE A 109 3.90 2.56 -9.47
CA ILE A 109 2.46 2.46 -9.77
C ILE A 109 2.10 1.03 -10.21
N GLY A 110 2.88 0.42 -11.10
CA GLY A 110 2.68 -0.97 -11.53
C GLY A 110 2.67 -1.96 -10.37
N TRP A 111 3.58 -1.78 -9.41
CA TRP A 111 3.62 -2.56 -8.17
C TRP A 111 2.41 -2.30 -7.26
N GLY A 112 1.93 -1.07 -7.18
CA GLY A 112 0.66 -0.74 -6.51
C GLY A 112 -0.55 -1.47 -7.12
N VAL A 113 -0.66 -1.52 -8.45
CA VAL A 113 -1.72 -2.28 -9.15
C VAL A 113 -1.65 -3.76 -8.83
N ALA A 114 -0.45 -4.36 -8.91
CA ALA A 114 -0.24 -5.76 -8.56
C ALA A 114 -0.61 -6.06 -7.10
N GLY A 115 -0.27 -5.14 -6.19
CA GLY A 115 -0.66 -5.19 -4.78
C GLY A 115 -2.17 -5.17 -4.60
N ALA A 116 -2.87 -4.25 -5.26
CA ALA A 116 -4.32 -4.12 -5.20
C ALA A 116 -5.04 -5.40 -5.68
N MET A 117 -4.61 -5.97 -6.81
CA MET A 117 -5.20 -7.21 -7.34
C MET A 117 -5.04 -8.39 -6.38
N LEU A 118 -3.85 -8.54 -5.78
CA LEU A 118 -3.64 -9.60 -4.79
C LEU A 118 -4.40 -9.31 -3.49
N GLY A 119 -4.54 -8.04 -3.10
CA GLY A 119 -5.33 -7.64 -1.94
C GLY A 119 -6.81 -7.99 -2.10
N GLU A 120 -7.37 -7.89 -3.31
CA GLU A 120 -8.74 -8.33 -3.58
C GLU A 120 -8.88 -9.85 -3.44
N THR A 121 -7.87 -10.61 -3.87
CA THR A 121 -7.83 -12.06 -3.67
C THR A 121 -7.78 -12.40 -2.18
N ASP A 122 -6.91 -11.74 -1.42
CA ASP A 122 -6.82 -11.92 0.05
C ASP A 122 -8.15 -11.54 0.74
N ARG A 123 -8.80 -10.44 0.34
CA ARG A 123 -10.09 -10.01 0.88
C ARG A 123 -11.16 -11.09 0.68
N GLN A 124 -11.24 -11.67 -0.51
CA GLN A 124 -12.21 -12.73 -0.81
C GLN A 124 -11.98 -13.99 0.03
N ILE A 125 -10.72 -14.31 0.34
CA ILE A 125 -10.35 -15.46 1.16
C ILE A 125 -10.62 -15.21 2.65
N TYR A 126 -10.15 -14.08 3.20
CA TYR A 126 -10.11 -13.83 4.64
C TYR A 126 -11.31 -13.00 5.16
N LEU A 127 -12.00 -12.28 4.28
CA LEU A 127 -13.22 -11.51 4.60
C LEU A 127 -14.34 -11.79 3.57
N PRO A 128 -14.76 -13.06 3.41
CA PRO A 128 -15.78 -13.43 2.43
C PRO A 128 -17.10 -12.69 2.70
N GLY A 129 -17.72 -12.18 1.64
CA GLY A 129 -18.98 -11.43 1.74
C GLY A 129 -18.85 -10.01 2.28
N SER A 130 -17.65 -9.55 2.67
CA SER A 130 -17.44 -8.14 3.01
C SER A 130 -17.72 -7.25 1.81
N THR A 131 -18.41 -6.13 2.05
CA THR A 131 -18.61 -5.08 1.05
C THR A 131 -17.66 -3.93 1.35
N PRO A 132 -16.82 -3.50 0.40
CA PRO A 132 -16.00 -2.32 0.57
C PRO A 132 -16.82 -1.08 0.87
N PRO A 133 -16.27 -0.10 1.60
CA PRO A 133 -16.97 1.16 1.84
C PRO A 133 -17.28 1.86 0.51
N PRO A 134 -18.41 2.58 0.43
CA PRO A 134 -18.73 3.38 -0.74
C PRO A 134 -17.62 4.40 -0.99
N PHE A 135 -17.42 4.76 -2.26
CA PHE A 135 -16.36 5.68 -2.62
C PHE A 135 -16.61 7.03 -2.01
N LYS A 136 -15.71 7.46 -1.12
CA LYS A 136 -15.72 8.81 -0.57
C LYS A 136 -14.71 9.63 -1.36
N PRO A 137 -15.14 10.47 -2.31
CA PRO A 137 -14.23 11.32 -3.09
C PRO A 137 -13.40 12.28 -2.22
N ALA A 138 -13.75 12.44 -0.94
CA ALA A 138 -12.90 13.10 0.04
C ALA A 138 -11.45 12.57 0.02
N PHE A 139 -11.22 11.27 -0.26
CA PHE A 139 -9.87 10.68 -0.38
C PHE A 139 -9.05 11.18 -1.57
N MET A 140 -9.67 11.78 -2.59
CA MET A 140 -8.98 12.30 -3.78
C MET A 140 -8.53 13.76 -3.66
N GLY A 141 -8.85 14.43 -2.55
CA GLY A 141 -8.57 15.85 -2.39
C GLY A 141 -9.55 16.71 -3.18
N ALA A 142 -10.21 17.62 -2.47
CA ALA A 142 -10.89 18.74 -3.10
C ALA A 142 -9.83 19.59 -3.81
N ARG A 143 -9.90 19.67 -5.14
CA ARG A 143 -9.36 20.83 -5.85
C ARG A 143 -10.18 22.04 -5.42
N LEU A 144 -9.59 22.93 -4.63
CA LEU A 144 -9.89 24.37 -4.68
C LEU A 144 -8.83 25.01 -5.58
#